data_AF-A0A2E6TFR9-F1
#
_entry.id   AF-A0A2E6TFR9-F1
#
_cell.length_a   1.000
_cell.length_b   1.000
_cell.length_c   1.000
_cell.angle_alpha   90.00
_cell.angle_beta   90.00
_cell.angle_gamma   90.00
#
_symmetry.space_group_name_H-M   'P 1'
#
loop_
_entity.id
_entity.type
_entity.pdbx_description
1 polymer ?
#
loop_
_entity_poly.entity_id
_entity_poly.type
_entity_poly.pdbx_seq_one_letter_code
_entity_poly.pdbx_strand_id
1 'polypeptide(L)'
;KLTPDGLVLLSGHNTSQFQVREMDGSWLKSISVNGFSHAPMAAHPKGGFFVFHEITKLRRWQNTYRVLRPKTAKEMPLPEVISVTQPQGTNHVSVTYRIHDADSPQVSAALLGFVDGGNDLHKVIVPETFVGSVTGQLDDNVSTGQTHTVTWNAEADWKVGYGEMAMEILAKDDRNLLNLHFLTLPASDNNASTLQISRSPITESDLLDLWYWLVASGDSEVAFSNGIVHQPETAGAQTFAPASLPNLKLWLDATDLDGNGQADSLVQDTPVSIWVDKAGGDHNATQSNEAKYPVHKANSRNGKPSVFFDNSNDGLATSLNLSSPFTVAVVFNSASSSGSRRALQGSSNWLIGPYQGRVKYYSAGSWISTGVPQVANRYYLAIASNSGSESTFWIDGFDYTTDSTRLGTPGTLHLGASGHQTSNTLNGHVAEVFAFDAAISAENRTNLSKYLAEKWDLAYAPTPYASGSASTTAGKAYLLNRMNLREASAAEVTRAKEASTPGIINQFTPSFQVGPDERPVKVNEHGFDTGATSGFWVVPVSQ
;
A
#
# COMPACT_ATOMS: atom_id res chain seq x y z
N LYS A 1 -20.60 -9.77 -34.82
CA LYS A 1 -21.13 -8.87 -33.77
C LYS A 1 -20.23 -7.66 -33.69
N LEU A 2 -20.79 -6.45 -33.63
CA LEU A 2 -20.01 -5.25 -33.36
C LEU A 2 -19.82 -5.14 -31.84
N THR A 3 -18.61 -4.89 -31.38
CA THR A 3 -18.32 -4.62 -29.98
C THR A 3 -18.31 -3.11 -29.71
N PRO A 4 -18.55 -2.65 -28.46
CA PRO A 4 -18.49 -1.22 -28.12
C PRO A 4 -17.15 -0.55 -28.45
N ASP A 5 -16.06 -1.33 -28.46
CA ASP A 5 -14.73 -0.94 -28.90
C ASP A 5 -14.54 -1.01 -30.42
N GLY A 6 -15.60 -1.04 -31.23
CA GLY A 6 -15.48 -0.89 -32.69
C GLY A 6 -14.89 -2.11 -33.42
N LEU A 7 -14.85 -3.28 -32.79
CA LEU A 7 -14.42 -4.52 -33.44
C LEU A 7 -15.60 -5.26 -34.07
N VAL A 8 -15.36 -5.84 -35.24
CA VAL A 8 -16.27 -6.75 -35.93
C VAL A 8 -15.83 -8.19 -35.66
N LEU A 9 -16.66 -8.91 -34.92
CA LEU A 9 -16.47 -10.34 -34.63
C LEU A 9 -17.19 -11.18 -35.68
N LEU A 10 -16.45 -12.00 -36.41
CA LEU A 10 -16.97 -12.96 -37.37
C LEU A 10 -16.65 -14.38 -36.92
N SER A 11 -17.67 -15.19 -36.67
CA SER A 11 -17.49 -16.64 -36.52
C SER A 11 -17.34 -17.26 -37.91
N GLY A 12 -16.27 -18.04 -38.14
CA GLY A 12 -16.11 -18.80 -39.37
C GLY A 12 -17.13 -19.95 -39.45
N HIS A 13 -17.66 -20.22 -40.64
CA HIS A 13 -18.70 -21.25 -40.86
C HIS A 13 -18.16 -22.69 -40.69
N ASN A 14 -16.84 -22.92 -40.83
CA ASN A 14 -16.24 -24.27 -40.92
C ASN A 14 -14.91 -24.46 -40.17
N THR A 15 -14.47 -23.50 -39.38
CA THR A 15 -13.20 -23.59 -38.63
C THR A 15 -13.49 -23.34 -37.16
N SER A 16 -12.82 -24.05 -36.25
CA SER A 16 -12.89 -23.79 -34.80
C SER A 16 -12.17 -22.48 -34.45
N GLN A 17 -12.42 -21.43 -35.24
CA GLN A 17 -11.76 -20.15 -35.23
C GLN A 17 -12.80 -19.04 -35.44
N PHE A 18 -12.65 -17.96 -34.70
CA PHE A 18 -13.35 -16.71 -34.97
C PHE A 18 -12.35 -15.62 -35.30
N GLN A 19 -12.75 -14.73 -36.20
CA GLN A 19 -11.95 -13.60 -36.64
C GLN A 19 -12.40 -12.35 -35.93
N VAL A 20 -11.41 -11.64 -35.39
CA VAL A 20 -11.54 -10.27 -34.91
C VAL A 20 -11.06 -9.37 -36.04
N ARG A 21 -11.91 -8.42 -36.42
CA ARG A 21 -11.65 -7.46 -37.49
C ARG A 21 -11.94 -6.04 -37.01
N GLU A 22 -11.31 -5.07 -37.66
CA GLU A 22 -11.69 -3.67 -37.54
C GLU A 22 -13.05 -3.40 -38.21
N MET A 23 -13.67 -2.25 -37.89
CA MET A 23 -14.89 -1.79 -38.55
C MET A 23 -14.76 -1.64 -40.07
N ASP A 24 -13.56 -1.34 -40.57
CA ASP A 24 -13.28 -1.25 -42.01
C ASP A 24 -13.12 -2.63 -42.69
N GLY A 25 -13.24 -3.73 -41.92
CA GLY A 25 -13.09 -5.10 -42.40
C GLY A 25 -11.66 -5.63 -42.37
N SER A 26 -10.67 -4.83 -41.98
CA SER A 26 -9.28 -5.25 -41.81
C SER A 26 -9.18 -6.39 -40.80
N TRP A 27 -8.43 -7.43 -41.15
CA TRP A 27 -8.21 -8.56 -40.25
C TRP A 27 -7.20 -8.20 -39.16
N LEU A 28 -7.55 -8.48 -37.89
CA LEU A 28 -6.66 -8.26 -36.75
C LEU A 28 -6.09 -9.58 -36.23
N LYS A 29 -6.96 -10.52 -35.87
CA LYS A 29 -6.56 -11.77 -35.23
C LYS A 29 -7.56 -12.87 -35.54
N SER A 30 -7.06 -14.09 -35.71
CA SER A 30 -7.87 -15.31 -35.67
C SER A 30 -7.65 -15.99 -34.33
N ILE A 31 -8.72 -16.28 -33.62
CA ILE A 31 -8.66 -16.94 -32.33
C ILE A 31 -9.18 -18.36 -32.49
N SER A 32 -8.30 -19.32 -32.26
CA SER A 32 -8.66 -20.74 -32.27
C SER A 32 -9.24 -21.14 -30.92
N VAL A 33 -10.38 -21.79 -30.93
CA VAL A 33 -11.00 -22.37 -29.74
C VAL A 33 -11.25 -23.85 -29.97
N ASN A 34 -10.80 -24.69 -29.04
CA ASN A 34 -11.15 -26.11 -29.08
C ASN A 34 -12.62 -26.27 -28.66
N GLY A 35 -13.36 -27.13 -29.38
CA GLY A 35 -14.77 -27.40 -29.11
C GLY A 35 -15.69 -27.16 -30.30
N PHE A 36 -16.85 -26.54 -30.04
CA PHE A 36 -17.91 -26.35 -31.03
C PHE A 36 -17.45 -25.57 -32.27
N SER A 37 -17.95 -25.96 -33.45
CA SER A 37 -17.78 -25.17 -34.68
C SER A 37 -18.49 -23.82 -34.61
N HIS A 38 -19.48 -23.66 -33.72
CA HIS A 38 -20.25 -22.43 -33.50
C HIS A 38 -20.34 -22.12 -32.00
N ALA A 39 -19.54 -21.16 -31.53
CA ALA A 39 -19.60 -20.66 -30.17
C ALA A 39 -20.47 -19.40 -30.12
N PRO A 40 -21.55 -19.33 -29.31
CA PRO A 40 -22.23 -18.07 -29.08
C PRO A 40 -21.25 -17.07 -28.46
N MET A 41 -21.17 -15.90 -29.08
CA MET A 41 -20.33 -14.80 -28.64
C MET A 41 -21.21 -13.66 -28.14
N ALA A 42 -20.79 -12.90 -27.15
CA ALA A 42 -21.46 -11.67 -26.73
C ALA A 42 -20.43 -10.56 -26.57
N ALA A 43 -20.67 -9.39 -27.15
CA ALA A 43 -19.86 -8.23 -26.82
C ALA A 43 -20.10 -7.88 -25.36
N HIS A 44 -19.03 -7.60 -24.61
CA HIS A 44 -19.18 -7.12 -23.25
C HIS A 44 -19.52 -5.62 -23.30
N PRO A 45 -20.49 -5.13 -22.51
CA PRO A 45 -20.85 -3.71 -22.50
C PRO A 45 -19.67 -2.81 -22.15
N LYS A 46 -18.66 -3.36 -21.46
CA LYS A 46 -17.44 -2.67 -21.09
C LYS A 46 -16.22 -2.95 -21.99
N GLY A 47 -16.43 -3.14 -23.28
CA GLY A 47 -15.37 -3.50 -24.24
C GLY A 47 -14.92 -4.97 -24.16
N GLY A 48 -14.39 -5.49 -25.27
CA GLY A 48 -14.07 -6.91 -25.43
C GLY A 48 -15.32 -7.78 -25.64
N PHE A 49 -15.19 -9.08 -25.41
CA PHE A 49 -16.27 -10.05 -25.69
C PHE A 49 -16.15 -11.35 -24.90
N PHE A 50 -17.29 -12.01 -24.71
CA PHE A 50 -17.36 -13.36 -24.20
C PHE A 50 -17.55 -14.36 -25.32
N VAL A 51 -16.98 -15.55 -25.14
CA VAL A 51 -17.20 -16.71 -26.00
C VAL A 51 -17.55 -17.91 -25.14
N PHE A 52 -18.64 -18.59 -25.52
CA PHE A 52 -19.06 -19.84 -24.91
C PHE A 52 -18.72 -20.98 -25.86
N HIS A 53 -17.58 -21.65 -25.64
CA HIS A 53 -17.07 -22.66 -26.58
C HIS A 53 -16.79 -24.03 -25.94
N GLU A 54 -17.02 -24.15 -24.63
CA GLU A 54 -17.02 -25.42 -23.88
C GLU A 54 -18.29 -25.46 -23.02
N ILE A 55 -18.84 -26.65 -22.76
CA ILE A 55 -20.10 -26.82 -22.00
C ILE A 55 -20.01 -26.18 -20.60
N THR A 56 -18.81 -26.11 -20.03
CA THR A 56 -18.57 -25.70 -18.64
C THR A 56 -17.74 -24.42 -18.50
N LYS A 57 -17.34 -23.77 -19.60
CA LYS A 57 -16.45 -22.60 -19.53
C LYS A 57 -16.96 -21.42 -20.34
N LEU A 58 -16.98 -20.27 -19.68
CA LEU A 58 -17.12 -18.95 -20.30
C LEU A 58 -15.73 -18.32 -20.40
N ARG A 59 -15.27 -17.97 -21.60
CA ARG A 59 -14.04 -17.19 -21.76
C ARG A 59 -14.37 -15.73 -22.01
N ARG A 60 -13.68 -14.83 -21.29
CA ARG A 60 -13.76 -13.38 -21.45
C ARG A 60 -12.48 -12.87 -22.10
N TRP A 61 -12.63 -12.09 -23.17
CA TRP A 61 -11.57 -11.35 -23.83
C TRP A 61 -11.75 -9.86 -23.53
N GLN A 62 -10.67 -9.18 -23.15
CA GLN A 62 -10.68 -7.76 -22.77
C GLN A 62 -9.56 -7.02 -23.50
N ASN A 63 -9.73 -5.72 -23.71
CA ASN A 63 -8.67 -4.88 -24.27
C ASN A 63 -7.63 -4.56 -23.20
N THR A 64 -6.36 -4.78 -23.56
CA THR A 64 -5.22 -4.65 -22.65
C THR A 64 -4.40 -3.37 -22.90
N TYR A 65 -4.58 -2.70 -24.03
CA TYR A 65 -3.80 -1.51 -24.42
C TYR A 65 -4.59 -0.23 -24.20
N ARG A 66 -3.90 0.84 -23.75
CA ARG A 66 -4.39 2.23 -23.65
C ARG A 66 -4.19 3.03 -24.94
N VAL A 67 -3.74 2.39 -26.00
CA VAL A 67 -3.42 2.99 -27.31
C VAL A 67 -4.12 2.17 -28.39
N LEU A 68 -4.57 2.84 -29.46
CA LEU A 68 -4.99 2.16 -30.68
C LEU A 68 -3.82 1.36 -31.22
N ARG A 69 -3.99 0.06 -31.45
CA ARG A 69 -2.87 -0.82 -31.82
C ARG A 69 -2.47 -0.58 -33.27
N PRO A 70 -1.28 -0.01 -33.58
CA PRO A 70 -0.77 -0.07 -34.95
C PRO A 70 -0.45 -1.52 -35.32
N LYS A 71 -0.48 -1.83 -36.61
CA LYS A 71 -0.23 -3.19 -37.15
C LYS A 71 1.10 -3.83 -36.70
N THR A 72 2.05 -3.03 -36.20
CA THR A 72 3.40 -3.44 -35.78
C THR A 72 3.61 -3.45 -34.26
N ALA A 73 2.58 -3.24 -33.43
CA ALA A 73 2.75 -3.24 -31.98
C ALA A 73 2.97 -4.65 -31.42
N LYS A 74 3.99 -4.79 -30.56
CA LYS A 74 4.27 -6.03 -29.82
C LYS A 74 3.04 -6.50 -29.03
N GLU A 75 2.80 -7.80 -28.98
CA GLU A 75 1.81 -8.45 -28.11
C GLU A 75 2.13 -8.21 -26.63
N MET A 76 1.18 -8.46 -25.74
CA MET A 76 1.39 -8.35 -24.30
C MET A 76 1.73 -9.71 -23.71
N PRO A 77 2.67 -9.78 -22.75
CA PRO A 77 2.85 -10.99 -21.98
C PRO A 77 1.59 -11.24 -21.16
N LEU A 78 1.00 -12.42 -21.33
CA LEU A 78 -0.19 -12.85 -20.63
C LEU A 78 0.18 -14.00 -19.68
N PRO A 79 0.47 -13.70 -18.41
CA PRO A 79 0.72 -14.73 -17.42
C PRO A 79 -0.58 -15.50 -17.10
N GLU A 80 -0.45 -16.82 -16.95
CA GLU A 80 -1.50 -17.77 -16.58
C GLU A 80 -0.99 -18.62 -15.42
N VAL A 81 -1.62 -18.50 -14.25
CA VAL A 81 -1.41 -19.41 -13.13
C VAL A 81 -2.19 -20.70 -13.40
N ILE A 82 -1.48 -21.81 -13.58
CA ILE A 82 -2.04 -23.12 -13.93
C ILE A 82 -2.46 -23.88 -12.67
N SER A 83 -1.61 -23.85 -11.64
CA SER A 83 -1.93 -24.46 -10.35
C SER A 83 -1.14 -23.83 -9.20
N VAL A 84 -1.76 -23.84 -8.02
CA VAL A 84 -1.13 -23.50 -6.74
C VAL A 84 -1.41 -24.67 -5.81
N THR A 85 -0.37 -25.31 -5.31
CA THR A 85 -0.51 -26.50 -4.47
C THR A 85 0.42 -26.44 -3.27
N GLN A 86 -0.06 -26.91 -2.12
CA GLN A 86 0.76 -27.10 -0.93
C GLN A 86 0.93 -28.61 -0.70
N PRO A 87 2.16 -29.16 -0.82
CA PRO A 87 2.41 -30.54 -0.45
C PRO A 87 2.04 -30.80 1.01
N GLN A 88 1.33 -31.91 1.26
CA GLN A 88 0.83 -32.25 2.59
C GLN A 88 1.98 -32.31 3.61
N GLY A 89 1.77 -31.67 4.77
CA GLY A 89 2.75 -31.66 5.86
C GLY A 89 3.94 -30.74 5.62
N THR A 90 3.88 -29.84 4.63
CA THR A 90 4.93 -28.86 4.36
C THR A 90 4.37 -27.44 4.37
N ASN A 91 5.23 -26.45 4.61
CA ASN A 91 4.93 -25.03 4.45
C ASN A 91 5.33 -24.51 3.06
N HIS A 92 5.57 -25.43 2.11
CA HIS A 92 5.97 -25.09 0.77
C HIS A 92 4.76 -24.92 -0.13
N VAL A 93 4.77 -23.88 -0.97
CA VAL A 93 3.72 -23.61 -1.95
C VAL A 93 4.34 -23.69 -3.34
N SER A 94 3.92 -24.66 -4.14
CA SER A 94 4.34 -24.81 -5.53
C SER A 94 3.37 -24.10 -6.45
N VAL A 95 3.89 -23.14 -7.21
CA VAL A 95 3.15 -22.34 -8.20
C VAL A 95 3.61 -22.76 -9.59
N THR A 96 2.69 -23.36 -10.35
CA THR A 96 2.91 -23.71 -11.76
C THR A 96 2.23 -22.68 -12.63
N TYR A 97 2.95 -22.13 -13.61
CA TYR A 97 2.43 -21.06 -14.45
C TYR A 97 3.01 -21.11 -15.87
N ARG A 98 2.45 -20.31 -16.77
CA ARG A 98 2.94 -20.09 -18.14
C ARG A 98 2.73 -18.64 -18.52
N ILE A 99 3.66 -18.06 -19.28
CA ILE A 99 3.47 -16.72 -19.87
C ILE A 99 3.30 -16.87 -21.37
N HIS A 100 2.17 -16.40 -21.91
CA HIS A 100 1.92 -16.38 -23.35
C HIS A 100 2.32 -15.02 -23.92
N ASP A 101 3.31 -15.02 -24.79
CA ASP A 101 3.70 -13.87 -25.60
C ASP A 101 4.11 -14.38 -26.98
N ALA A 102 3.55 -13.82 -28.05
CA ALA A 102 3.75 -14.35 -29.40
C ALA A 102 4.96 -13.73 -30.11
N ASP A 103 5.50 -12.62 -29.60
CA ASP A 103 6.63 -11.93 -30.24
C ASP A 103 7.80 -11.64 -29.31
N SER A 104 7.65 -11.86 -28.00
CA SER A 104 8.76 -11.85 -27.05
C SER A 104 9.08 -13.28 -26.60
N PRO A 105 10.22 -13.88 -27.01
CA PRO A 105 10.58 -15.24 -26.60
C PRO A 105 10.97 -15.33 -25.11
N GLN A 106 11.35 -14.20 -24.51
CA GLN A 106 11.72 -14.07 -23.10
C GLN A 106 11.15 -12.76 -22.54
N VAL A 107 10.77 -12.80 -21.27
CA VAL A 107 10.17 -11.68 -20.51
C VAL A 107 10.65 -11.71 -19.06
N SER A 108 10.52 -10.60 -18.35
CA SER A 108 10.65 -10.58 -16.89
C SER A 108 9.39 -11.14 -16.25
N ALA A 109 9.54 -11.95 -15.20
CA ALA A 109 8.42 -12.47 -14.41
C ALA A 109 8.67 -12.30 -12.90
N ALA A 110 7.60 -11.98 -12.18
CA ALA A 110 7.61 -11.82 -10.73
C ALA A 110 6.38 -12.47 -10.09
N LEU A 111 6.46 -12.81 -8.80
CA LEU A 111 5.41 -13.51 -8.06
C LEU A 111 4.94 -12.63 -6.88
N LEU A 112 3.63 -12.55 -6.69
CA LEU A 112 3.03 -11.98 -5.48
C LEU A 112 2.02 -12.95 -4.87
N GLY A 113 1.87 -12.87 -3.56
CA GLY A 113 0.73 -13.43 -2.83
C GLY A 113 -0.18 -12.31 -2.31
N PHE A 114 -1.47 -12.62 -2.16
CA PHE A 114 -2.45 -11.70 -1.58
C PHE A 114 -3.27 -12.41 -0.49
N VAL A 115 -3.18 -11.90 0.74
CA VAL A 115 -3.96 -12.39 1.88
C VAL A 115 -5.46 -12.26 1.60
N ASP A 116 -6.20 -13.35 1.77
CA ASP A 116 -7.65 -13.47 1.52
C ASP A 116 -8.10 -13.02 0.11
N GLY A 117 -7.20 -13.04 -0.89
CA GLY A 117 -7.48 -12.51 -2.22
C GLY A 117 -7.72 -11.00 -2.26
N GLY A 118 -7.20 -10.27 -1.28
CA GLY A 118 -7.26 -8.81 -1.24
C GLY A 118 -6.52 -8.14 -2.39
N ASN A 119 -6.76 -6.84 -2.58
CA ASN A 119 -6.31 -6.10 -3.76
C ASN A 119 -5.67 -4.75 -3.42
N ASP A 120 -5.05 -4.65 -2.26
CA ASP A 120 -4.31 -3.47 -1.82
C ASP A 120 -2.97 -3.86 -1.17
N LEU A 121 -2.05 -2.90 -1.03
CA LEU A 121 -0.71 -3.16 -0.51
C LEU A 121 -0.72 -3.78 0.90
N HIS A 122 -1.72 -3.55 1.76
CA HIS A 122 -1.79 -4.21 3.08
C HIS A 122 -2.11 -5.71 3.01
N LYS A 123 -2.48 -6.20 1.83
CA LYS A 123 -2.79 -7.60 1.57
C LYS A 123 -1.66 -8.31 0.83
N VAL A 124 -0.64 -7.59 0.38
CA VAL A 124 0.49 -8.17 -0.36
C VAL A 124 1.40 -8.99 0.55
N ILE A 125 1.76 -10.16 0.07
CA ILE A 125 2.86 -11.00 0.53
C ILE A 125 3.89 -11.01 -0.60
N VAL A 126 5.17 -10.83 -0.27
CA VAL A 126 6.27 -10.89 -1.23
C VAL A 126 7.03 -12.20 -0.98
N PRO A 127 6.89 -13.20 -1.87
CA PRO A 127 7.70 -14.41 -1.80
C PRO A 127 9.18 -14.10 -2.09
N GLU A 128 10.05 -14.36 -1.12
CA GLU A 128 11.50 -14.12 -1.22
C GLU A 128 12.31 -15.42 -1.06
N THR A 129 11.82 -16.34 -0.23
CA THR A 129 12.52 -17.57 0.11
C THR A 129 12.02 -18.74 -0.73
N PHE A 130 12.77 -19.13 -1.76
CA PHE A 130 12.42 -20.24 -2.64
C PHE A 130 13.20 -21.52 -2.34
N VAL A 131 12.56 -22.66 -2.56
CA VAL A 131 13.18 -23.98 -2.55
C VAL A 131 13.78 -24.24 -3.92
N GLY A 132 15.12 -24.24 -3.99
CA GLY A 132 15.86 -24.42 -5.25
C GLY A 132 16.09 -23.11 -5.99
N SER A 133 16.60 -23.20 -7.23
CA SER A 133 16.85 -22.04 -8.07
C SER A 133 15.59 -21.60 -8.80
N VAL A 134 15.36 -20.29 -8.85
CA VAL A 134 14.32 -19.64 -9.66
C VAL A 134 14.87 -18.99 -10.94
N THR A 135 16.16 -19.17 -11.22
CA THR A 135 16.80 -18.59 -12.42
C THR A 135 16.17 -19.15 -13.70
N GLY A 136 15.81 -18.25 -14.63
CA GLY A 136 15.06 -18.54 -15.85
C GLY A 136 13.59 -18.91 -15.63
N GLN A 137 13.11 -18.87 -14.38
CA GLN A 137 11.75 -19.25 -13.98
C GLN A 137 11.03 -18.18 -13.16
N LEU A 138 11.71 -17.20 -12.60
CA LEU A 138 11.12 -16.05 -11.90
C LEU A 138 12.19 -14.95 -11.78
N ASP A 139 12.62 -14.45 -12.94
CA ASP A 139 13.63 -13.39 -13.07
C ASP A 139 13.38 -12.61 -14.37
N ASP A 140 14.39 -11.85 -14.81
CA ASP A 140 14.31 -11.04 -16.04
C ASP A 140 14.40 -11.84 -17.35
N ASN A 141 14.53 -13.17 -17.29
CA ASN A 141 14.84 -13.99 -18.45
C ASN A 141 14.00 -15.28 -18.51
N VAL A 142 12.69 -15.15 -18.29
CA VAL A 142 11.74 -16.27 -18.33
C VAL A 142 11.25 -16.53 -19.74
N SER A 143 11.37 -17.78 -20.21
CA SER A 143 10.95 -18.17 -21.56
C SER A 143 9.42 -18.21 -21.71
N THR A 144 8.88 -17.64 -22.78
CA THR A 144 7.43 -17.61 -23.04
C THR A 144 6.95 -18.89 -23.73
N GLY A 145 5.65 -19.20 -23.59
CA GLY A 145 5.00 -20.41 -24.11
C GLY A 145 5.34 -21.71 -23.36
N GLN A 146 6.30 -21.68 -22.42
CA GLN A 146 6.70 -22.82 -21.61
C GLN A 146 6.03 -22.81 -20.23
N THR A 147 5.86 -23.99 -19.64
CA THR A 147 5.39 -24.14 -18.26
C THR A 147 6.56 -24.09 -17.30
N HIS A 148 6.46 -23.25 -16.27
CA HIS A 148 7.42 -23.07 -15.21
C HIS A 148 6.83 -23.49 -13.87
N THR A 149 7.67 -23.88 -12.90
CA THR A 149 7.23 -24.25 -11.56
C THR A 149 8.22 -23.79 -10.52
N VAL A 150 7.81 -22.83 -9.68
CA VAL A 150 8.58 -22.37 -8.54
C VAL A 150 7.96 -22.87 -7.25
N THR A 151 8.79 -23.16 -6.25
CA THR A 151 8.33 -23.60 -4.92
C THR A 151 8.80 -22.60 -3.87
N TRP A 152 7.83 -21.92 -3.26
CA TRP A 152 8.05 -20.91 -2.23
C TRP A 152 7.98 -21.53 -0.83
N ASN A 153 8.86 -21.13 0.08
CA ASN A 153 8.79 -21.46 1.49
C ASN A 153 7.96 -20.41 2.24
N ALA A 154 6.64 -20.64 2.35
CA ALA A 154 5.71 -19.65 2.87
C ALA A 154 5.96 -19.26 4.33
N GLU A 155 6.40 -20.20 5.17
CA GLU A 155 6.69 -19.91 6.58
C GLU A 155 7.88 -18.96 6.76
N ALA A 156 8.82 -18.92 5.81
CA ALA A 156 9.97 -18.03 5.89
C ALA A 156 9.57 -16.56 5.77
N ASP A 157 8.58 -16.25 4.92
CA ASP A 157 8.25 -14.87 4.55
C ASP A 157 6.87 -14.42 5.11
N TRP A 158 5.95 -15.36 5.36
CA TRP A 158 4.60 -15.07 5.87
C TRP A 158 4.37 -15.70 7.25
N LYS A 159 4.67 -14.93 8.31
CA LYS A 159 4.68 -15.37 9.72
C LYS A 159 3.27 -15.48 10.34
N VAL A 160 2.39 -16.28 9.74
CA VAL A 160 1.06 -16.58 10.27
C VAL A 160 0.89 -18.08 10.50
N GLY A 161 0.01 -18.46 11.45
CA GLY A 161 -0.26 -19.88 11.72
C GLY A 161 -1.07 -20.56 10.62
N TYR A 162 -2.08 -19.86 10.10
CA TYR A 162 -2.91 -20.28 8.97
C TYR A 162 -3.48 -19.04 8.27
N GLY A 163 -3.76 -19.15 6.98
CA GLY A 163 -4.38 -18.08 6.21
C GLY A 163 -4.73 -18.53 4.80
N GLU A 164 -5.64 -17.81 4.16
CA GLU A 164 -5.95 -17.99 2.74
C GLU A 164 -5.16 -16.97 1.92
N MET A 165 -4.72 -17.37 0.72
CA MET A 165 -4.00 -16.48 -0.18
C MET A 165 -4.34 -16.75 -1.64
N ALA A 166 -4.28 -15.70 -2.46
CA ALA A 166 -4.25 -15.80 -3.91
C ALA A 166 -2.82 -15.55 -4.41
N MET A 167 -2.36 -16.33 -5.39
CA MET A 167 -1.05 -16.14 -6.00
C MET A 167 -1.20 -15.52 -7.39
N GLU A 168 -0.38 -14.52 -7.69
CA GLU A 168 -0.36 -13.83 -8.98
C GLU A 168 1.03 -13.86 -9.59
N ILE A 169 1.10 -14.12 -10.90
CA ILE A 169 2.31 -13.96 -11.70
C ILE A 169 2.17 -12.66 -12.47
N LEU A 170 3.15 -11.78 -12.32
CA LEU A 170 3.30 -10.56 -13.08
C LEU A 170 4.34 -10.81 -14.16
N ALA A 171 4.14 -10.22 -15.34
CA ALA A 171 5.07 -10.36 -16.45
C ALA A 171 5.21 -9.04 -17.21
N LYS A 172 6.42 -8.77 -17.67
CA LYS A 172 6.77 -7.55 -18.39
C LYS A 172 7.82 -7.85 -19.46
N ASP A 173 7.61 -7.35 -20.68
CA ASP A 173 8.61 -7.36 -21.74
C ASP A 173 9.50 -6.10 -21.68
N ASP A 174 10.16 -5.75 -22.78
CA ASP A 174 11.08 -4.60 -22.86
C ASP A 174 10.37 -3.22 -22.91
N ARG A 175 9.04 -3.17 -22.80
CA ARG A 175 8.29 -1.90 -22.78
C ARG A 175 8.42 -1.15 -21.45
N ASN A 176 7.98 0.11 -21.46
CA ASN A 176 7.84 0.92 -20.24
C ASN A 176 6.76 0.34 -19.30
N LEU A 177 6.80 0.78 -18.04
CA LEU A 177 5.88 0.37 -16.98
C LEU A 177 4.39 0.62 -17.34
N LEU A 178 4.10 1.74 -18.01
CA LEU A 178 2.79 2.04 -18.57
C LEU A 178 2.87 2.23 -20.08
N ASN A 179 1.88 1.67 -20.77
CA ASN A 179 1.63 1.98 -22.17
C ASN A 179 0.74 3.23 -22.26
N LEU A 180 1.30 4.38 -22.66
CA LEU A 180 0.57 5.66 -22.72
C LEU A 180 0.40 6.13 -24.17
N HIS A 181 -0.81 6.57 -24.52
CA HIS A 181 -1.07 7.25 -25.78
C HIS A 181 -0.86 8.75 -25.59
N PHE A 182 0.14 9.35 -26.25
CA PHE A 182 0.29 10.80 -26.27
C PHE A 182 -0.38 11.42 -27.50
N LEU A 183 -1.15 12.48 -27.28
CA LEU A 183 -1.62 13.39 -28.33
C LEU A 183 -0.64 14.54 -28.47
N THR A 184 -0.45 15.01 -29.70
CA THR A 184 0.32 16.24 -29.97
C THR A 184 -0.66 17.34 -30.40
N LEU A 185 -0.87 18.32 -29.54
CA LEU A 185 -1.70 19.48 -29.81
C LEU A 185 -0.84 20.57 -30.46
N PRO A 186 -1.29 21.16 -31.58
CA PRO A 186 -0.53 22.19 -32.28
C PRO A 186 -0.40 23.47 -31.45
N ALA A 187 0.59 24.29 -31.79
CA ALA A 187 0.62 25.68 -31.36
C ALA A 187 -0.67 26.41 -31.82
N SER A 188 -1.12 27.39 -31.06
CA SER A 188 -2.26 28.24 -31.38
C SER A 188 -1.89 29.71 -31.21
N ASP A 189 -2.75 30.62 -31.67
CA ASP A 189 -2.51 32.08 -31.59
C ASP A 189 -2.24 32.57 -30.15
N ASN A 190 -2.74 31.83 -29.14
CA ASN A 190 -2.55 32.12 -27.72
C ASN A 190 -1.45 31.26 -27.06
N ASN A 191 -0.80 30.35 -27.79
CA ASN A 191 0.28 29.50 -27.27
C ASN A 191 1.25 29.05 -28.37
N ALA A 192 2.47 29.59 -28.35
CA ALA A 192 3.47 29.38 -29.40
C ALA A 192 4.11 27.97 -29.44
N SER A 193 3.80 27.07 -28.49
CA SER A 193 4.44 25.76 -28.37
C SER A 193 3.46 24.60 -28.56
N THR A 194 3.90 23.52 -29.21
CA THR A 194 3.15 22.25 -29.25
C THR A 194 3.08 21.63 -27.86
N LEU A 195 1.97 20.98 -27.53
CA LEU A 195 1.81 20.26 -26.26
C LEU A 195 1.67 18.76 -26.53
N GLN A 196 2.56 17.95 -25.94
CA GLN A 196 2.38 16.51 -25.84
C GLN A 196 1.75 16.15 -24.50
N ILE A 197 0.60 15.47 -24.53
CA ILE A 197 -0.15 15.11 -23.32
C ILE A 197 -0.80 13.74 -23.49
N SER A 198 -0.90 12.97 -22.40
CA SER A 198 -1.61 11.70 -22.44
C SER A 198 -3.04 11.89 -22.93
N ARG A 199 -3.53 10.98 -23.76
CA ARG A 199 -4.91 11.03 -24.29
C ARG A 199 -5.93 10.85 -23.17
N SER A 200 -5.63 9.96 -22.25
CA SER A 200 -6.48 9.55 -21.13
C SER A 200 -5.73 9.75 -19.81
N PRO A 201 -6.46 9.93 -18.69
CA PRO A 201 -5.82 10.07 -17.39
C PRO A 201 -5.23 8.75 -16.90
N ILE A 202 -4.30 8.85 -15.96
CA ILE A 202 -3.77 7.79 -15.11
C ILE A 202 -4.56 7.78 -13.79
N THR A 203 -4.97 6.62 -13.32
CA THR A 203 -5.71 6.41 -12.05
C THR A 203 -4.85 5.75 -10.98
N GLU A 204 -5.31 5.76 -9.72
CA GLU A 204 -4.62 5.08 -8.61
C GLU A 204 -4.47 3.57 -8.85
N SER A 205 -5.43 2.93 -9.52
CA SER A 205 -5.31 1.53 -9.96
C SER A 205 -4.10 1.30 -10.84
N ASP A 206 -3.83 2.25 -11.75
CA ASP A 206 -2.73 2.15 -12.70
C ASP A 206 -1.39 2.25 -11.96
N LEU A 207 -1.32 3.12 -10.95
CA LEU A 207 -0.14 3.26 -10.11
C LEU A 207 0.05 2.06 -9.18
N LEU A 208 -1.03 1.51 -8.65
CA LEU A 208 -1.02 0.33 -7.79
C LEU A 208 -0.44 -0.89 -8.50
N ASP A 209 -0.81 -1.12 -9.76
CA ASP A 209 -0.22 -2.18 -10.59
C ASP A 209 1.30 -1.99 -10.78
N LEU A 210 1.78 -0.74 -10.89
CA LEU A 210 3.21 -0.47 -10.95
C LEU A 210 3.91 -0.75 -9.63
N TRP A 211 3.27 -0.44 -8.50
CA TRP A 211 3.82 -0.77 -7.19
C TRP A 211 3.89 -2.27 -6.98
N TYR A 212 2.86 -3.02 -7.37
CA TYR A 212 2.92 -4.48 -7.37
C TYR A 212 4.09 -4.99 -8.20
N TRP A 213 4.29 -4.47 -9.41
CA TRP A 213 5.45 -4.85 -10.21
C TRP A 213 6.78 -4.59 -9.50
N LEU A 214 7.02 -3.36 -9.03
CA LEU A 214 8.30 -2.98 -8.42
C LEU A 214 8.60 -3.75 -7.13
N VAL A 215 7.57 -4.00 -6.32
CA VAL A 215 7.67 -4.81 -5.11
C VAL A 215 7.96 -6.27 -5.46
N ALA A 216 7.21 -6.86 -6.40
CA ALA A 216 7.36 -8.26 -6.78
C ALA A 216 8.70 -8.55 -7.47
N SER A 217 9.20 -7.61 -8.27
CA SER A 217 10.47 -7.75 -9.00
C SER A 217 11.69 -7.51 -8.11
N GLY A 218 11.51 -7.11 -6.84
CA GLY A 218 12.61 -6.79 -5.93
C GLY A 218 13.42 -5.58 -6.37
N ASP A 219 12.75 -4.53 -6.89
CA ASP A 219 13.44 -3.34 -7.39
C ASP A 219 14.23 -2.64 -6.27
N SER A 220 15.54 -2.45 -6.47
CA SER A 220 16.46 -1.99 -5.40
C SER A 220 16.24 -0.55 -4.95
N GLU A 221 15.47 0.25 -5.70
CA GLU A 221 15.19 1.64 -5.37
C GLU A 221 13.88 1.80 -4.57
N VAL A 222 13.19 0.70 -4.25
CA VAL A 222 12.01 0.68 -3.39
C VAL A 222 12.17 -0.34 -2.27
N ALA A 223 11.58 -0.05 -1.12
CA ALA A 223 11.44 -0.98 -0.02
C ALA A 223 9.95 -1.19 0.27
N PHE A 224 9.60 -2.38 0.74
CA PHE A 224 8.23 -2.73 1.10
C PHE A 224 8.19 -3.30 2.51
N SER A 225 7.40 -2.67 3.38
CA SER A 225 7.21 -3.17 4.75
C SER A 225 5.78 -2.89 5.24
N ASN A 226 5.13 -3.91 5.80
CA ASN A 226 3.76 -3.88 6.34
C ASN A 226 2.73 -3.11 5.47
N GLY A 227 2.73 -3.34 4.16
CA GLY A 227 1.78 -2.72 3.23
C GLY A 227 2.08 -1.27 2.85
N ILE A 228 3.32 -0.82 3.06
CA ILE A 228 3.82 0.48 2.65
C ILE A 228 4.99 0.27 1.70
N VAL A 229 4.91 0.87 0.52
CA VAL A 229 6.07 1.05 -0.38
C VAL A 229 6.73 2.37 0.00
N HIS A 230 8.04 2.39 0.17
CA HIS A 230 8.79 3.56 0.59
C HIS A 230 10.20 3.58 0.00
N GLN A 231 10.88 4.71 0.14
CA GLN A 231 12.30 4.79 -0.21
C GLN A 231 13.09 3.82 0.68
N PRO A 232 14.08 3.10 0.14
CA PRO A 232 15.01 2.32 0.94
C PRO A 232 15.75 3.21 1.93
N GLU A 233 15.78 2.78 3.19
CA GLU A 233 16.58 3.43 4.20
C GLU A 233 18.04 2.99 4.05
N THR A 234 18.97 3.94 4.05
CA THR A 234 20.38 3.59 4.23
C THR A 234 20.57 3.15 5.68
N ALA A 235 20.84 1.87 5.91
CA ALA A 235 21.17 1.33 7.22
C ALA A 235 22.50 1.92 7.70
N GLY A 236 22.45 3.04 8.43
CA GLY A 236 23.54 3.43 9.30
C GLY A 236 23.50 2.51 10.51
N ALA A 237 24.45 1.58 10.63
CA ALA A 237 24.64 0.80 11.85
C ALA A 237 25.08 1.75 12.97
N GLN A 238 24.11 2.37 13.64
CA GLN A 238 24.36 3.15 14.83
C GLN A 238 24.06 2.26 16.03
N THR A 239 25.04 2.08 16.90
CA THR A 239 24.81 1.56 18.26
C THR A 239 24.01 2.61 19.03
N PHE A 240 22.69 2.62 18.81
CA PHE A 240 21.77 3.51 19.50
C PHE A 240 21.36 2.91 20.84
N ALA A 241 21.53 3.67 21.91
CA ALA A 241 21.03 3.32 23.24
C ALA A 241 19.91 4.31 23.59
N PRO A 242 18.66 3.85 23.86
CA PRO A 242 17.57 4.78 24.17
C PRO A 242 17.88 5.70 25.35
N ALA A 243 18.58 5.20 26.37
CA ALA A 243 19.02 5.96 27.53
C ALA A 243 20.01 7.10 27.21
N SER A 244 20.65 7.12 26.03
CA SER A 244 21.54 8.22 25.64
C SER A 244 20.80 9.42 25.07
N LEU A 245 19.48 9.34 24.86
CA LEU A 245 18.71 10.47 24.38
C LEU A 245 18.59 11.55 25.46
N PRO A 246 18.90 12.81 25.14
CA PRO A 246 18.73 13.91 26.08
C PRO A 246 17.25 14.11 26.41
N ASN A 247 16.97 14.63 27.60
CA ASN A 247 15.62 15.00 28.05
C ASN A 247 14.66 13.80 28.21
N LEU A 248 15.15 12.57 28.25
CA LEU A 248 14.33 11.39 28.54
C LEU A 248 13.83 11.43 29.98
N LYS A 249 12.51 11.30 30.17
CA LYS A 249 11.82 11.36 31.47
C LYS A 249 10.99 10.13 31.81
N LEU A 250 10.64 9.33 30.82
CA LEU A 250 9.93 8.06 31.04
C LEU A 250 10.38 7.08 29.98
N TRP A 251 10.74 5.88 30.41
CA TRP A 251 10.95 4.74 29.53
C TRP A 251 10.30 3.50 30.13
N LEU A 252 9.18 3.08 29.53
CA LEU A 252 8.48 1.86 29.89
C LEU A 252 8.72 0.82 28.79
N ASP A 253 9.36 -0.28 29.12
CA ASP A 253 9.72 -1.37 28.19
C ASP A 253 9.07 -2.68 28.64
N ALA A 254 8.22 -3.28 27.81
CA ALA A 254 7.49 -4.48 28.24
C ALA A 254 8.36 -5.74 28.25
N THR A 255 9.59 -5.65 27.73
CA THR A 255 10.61 -6.71 27.84
C THR A 255 11.32 -6.73 29.19
N ASP A 256 11.10 -5.71 30.02
CA ASP A 256 11.74 -5.48 31.31
C ASP A 256 10.80 -4.65 32.20
N LEU A 257 9.68 -5.23 32.62
CA LEU A 257 8.63 -4.61 33.43
C LEU A 257 9.13 -4.21 34.82
N ASP A 258 10.13 -4.92 35.37
CA ASP A 258 10.72 -4.62 36.66
C ASP A 258 11.91 -3.65 36.58
N GLY A 259 12.36 -3.29 35.37
CA GLY A 259 13.35 -2.27 35.09
C GLY A 259 14.78 -2.65 35.49
N ASN A 260 15.07 -3.94 35.65
CA ASN A 260 16.36 -4.43 36.13
C ASN A 260 17.43 -4.58 35.02
N GLY A 261 17.06 -4.34 33.76
CA GLY A 261 17.93 -4.45 32.59
C GLY A 261 18.09 -5.88 32.04
N GLN A 262 17.32 -6.84 32.53
CA GLN A 262 17.24 -8.22 32.04
C GLN A 262 15.87 -8.49 31.43
N ALA A 263 15.81 -9.50 30.55
CA ALA A 263 14.54 -9.90 29.97
C ALA A 263 13.65 -10.62 31.01
N ASP A 264 12.39 -10.21 31.09
CA ASP A 264 11.41 -10.87 31.94
C ASP A 264 11.12 -12.31 31.49
N SER A 265 10.90 -13.19 32.46
CA SER A 265 10.43 -14.58 32.26
C SER A 265 9.08 -14.81 32.95
N LEU A 266 8.18 -13.85 32.85
CA LEU A 266 6.84 -13.93 33.43
C LEU A 266 5.96 -14.89 32.62
N VAL A 267 5.04 -15.56 33.31
CA VAL A 267 4.05 -16.42 32.67
C VAL A 267 3.04 -15.56 31.91
N GLN A 268 2.48 -16.11 30.84
CA GLN A 268 1.35 -15.54 30.13
C GLN A 268 0.22 -15.15 31.10
N ASP A 269 -0.38 -13.98 30.89
CA ASP A 269 -1.50 -13.45 31.67
C ASP A 269 -1.15 -13.07 33.12
N THR A 270 0.13 -12.88 33.44
CA THR A 270 0.55 -12.34 34.74
C THR A 270 0.00 -10.91 34.91
N PRO A 271 -0.75 -10.60 35.99
CA PRO A 271 -1.24 -9.25 36.24
C PRO A 271 -0.10 -8.24 36.45
N VAL A 272 -0.24 -7.05 35.87
CA VAL A 272 0.76 -5.98 35.91
C VAL A 272 0.23 -4.83 36.78
N SER A 273 0.65 -4.79 38.03
CA SER A 273 0.32 -3.70 38.96
C SER A 273 1.29 -2.52 38.86
N ILE A 274 2.51 -2.78 38.38
CA ILE A 274 3.59 -1.81 38.22
C ILE A 274 4.36 -2.11 36.93
N TRP A 275 4.69 -1.05 36.19
CA TRP A 275 5.64 -1.06 35.09
C TRP A 275 6.70 0.00 35.41
N VAL A 276 7.92 -0.47 35.66
CA VAL A 276 9.00 0.35 36.17
C VAL A 276 9.56 1.28 35.09
N ASP A 277 9.84 2.52 35.48
CA ASP A 277 10.48 3.53 34.64
C ASP A 277 12.00 3.32 34.56
N LYS A 278 12.48 3.01 33.36
CA LYS A 278 13.90 2.80 33.04
C LYS A 278 14.66 4.10 32.76
N ALA A 279 13.99 5.25 32.71
CA ALA A 279 14.64 6.56 32.55
C ALA A 279 15.30 7.05 33.86
N GLY A 280 15.00 6.39 35.00
CA GLY A 280 15.58 6.71 36.30
C GLY A 280 14.87 7.85 37.06
N GLY A 281 13.65 8.23 36.64
CA GLY A 281 12.85 9.29 37.28
C GLY A 281 11.85 8.78 38.32
N ASP A 282 11.79 7.47 38.59
CA ASP A 282 10.77 6.81 39.41
C ASP A 282 9.32 7.12 38.97
N HIS A 283 9.13 7.39 37.67
CA HIS A 283 7.81 7.68 37.09
C HIS A 283 7.02 6.42 36.72
N ASN A 284 7.14 5.37 37.53
CA ASN A 284 6.54 4.05 37.32
C ASN A 284 5.04 4.17 36.98
N ALA A 285 4.59 3.40 36.00
CA ALA A 285 3.17 3.30 35.69
C ALA A 285 2.53 2.28 36.65
N THR A 286 1.54 2.68 37.43
CA THR A 286 0.98 1.85 38.50
C THR A 286 -0.55 1.73 38.43
N GLN A 287 -1.07 0.65 39.00
CA GLN A 287 -2.49 0.45 39.27
C GLN A 287 -2.62 -0.18 40.66
N SER A 288 -3.49 0.40 41.50
CA SER A 288 -3.69 -0.09 42.87
C SER A 288 -4.90 -1.02 43.01
N ASN A 289 -5.83 -1.01 42.06
CA ASN A 289 -6.99 -1.89 42.06
C ASN A 289 -6.75 -3.12 41.18
N GLU A 290 -6.67 -4.30 41.80
CA GLU A 290 -6.44 -5.59 41.13
C GLU A 290 -7.44 -5.87 39.99
N ALA A 291 -8.69 -5.42 40.12
CA ALA A 291 -9.72 -5.61 39.11
C ALA A 291 -9.54 -4.71 37.87
N LYS A 292 -8.46 -3.94 37.79
CA LYS A 292 -8.08 -3.05 36.68
C LYS A 292 -6.64 -3.29 36.21
N TYR A 293 -6.03 -4.40 36.62
CA TYR A 293 -4.67 -4.73 36.21
C TYR A 293 -4.68 -5.17 34.76
N PRO A 294 -3.92 -4.49 33.87
CA PRO A 294 -3.59 -5.10 32.60
C PRO A 294 -2.73 -6.35 32.84
N VAL A 295 -2.51 -7.14 31.78
CA VAL A 295 -1.78 -8.41 31.89
C VAL A 295 -0.59 -8.47 30.95
N HIS A 296 0.47 -9.14 31.40
CA HIS A 296 1.64 -9.47 30.60
C HIS A 296 1.32 -10.55 29.55
N LYS A 297 1.78 -10.35 28.32
CA LYS A 297 1.61 -11.29 27.19
C LYS A 297 2.97 -11.61 26.58
N ALA A 298 3.47 -12.83 26.75
CA ALA A 298 4.89 -13.18 26.54
C ALA A 298 5.40 -13.08 25.09
N ASN A 299 4.52 -13.25 24.09
CA ASN A 299 4.91 -13.37 22.67
C ASN A 299 3.95 -12.57 21.78
N SER A 300 3.92 -11.26 21.95
CA SER A 300 2.93 -10.41 21.28
C SER A 300 3.42 -9.82 19.95
N ARG A 301 4.72 -9.52 19.83
CA ARG A 301 5.33 -9.02 18.58
C ARG A 301 6.82 -9.36 18.54
N ASN A 302 7.30 -9.86 17.39
CA ASN A 302 8.72 -10.25 17.19
C ASN A 302 9.27 -11.20 18.28
N GLY A 303 8.44 -12.11 18.80
CA GLY A 303 8.79 -13.00 19.92
C GLY A 303 9.04 -12.28 21.26
N LYS A 304 8.55 -11.04 21.41
CA LYS A 304 8.74 -10.21 22.61
C LYS A 304 7.42 -9.99 23.36
N PRO A 305 7.49 -9.76 24.68
CA PRO A 305 6.32 -9.50 25.50
C PRO A 305 5.70 -8.12 25.29
N SER A 306 4.44 -7.96 25.69
CA SER A 306 3.77 -6.65 25.79
C SER A 306 2.75 -6.61 26.93
N VAL A 307 2.25 -5.43 27.28
CA VAL A 307 1.18 -5.25 28.29
C VAL A 307 -0.16 -5.12 27.57
N PHE A 308 -1.09 -6.03 27.87
CA PHE A 308 -2.41 -6.10 27.23
C PHE A 308 -3.50 -5.51 28.11
N PHE A 309 -4.36 -4.70 27.49
CA PHE A 309 -5.52 -4.04 28.06
C PHE A 309 -6.79 -4.61 27.40
N ASP A 310 -7.74 -5.04 28.22
CA ASP A 310 -8.82 -5.96 27.81
C ASP A 310 -10.14 -5.31 27.33
N ASN A 311 -10.13 -4.02 26.97
CA ASN A 311 -11.31 -3.24 26.60
C ASN A 311 -12.35 -3.04 27.71
N SER A 312 -12.05 -3.36 28.98
CA SER A 312 -12.99 -3.21 30.09
C SER A 312 -12.67 -1.98 30.94
N ASN A 313 -11.62 -2.07 31.74
CA ASN A 313 -11.28 -1.06 32.75
C ASN A 313 -9.78 -1.01 33.09
N ASP A 314 -8.95 -1.81 32.40
CA ASP A 314 -7.52 -1.88 32.60
C ASP A 314 -6.85 -0.53 32.34
N GLY A 315 -5.95 -0.13 33.22
CA GLY A 315 -5.23 1.12 33.07
C GLY A 315 -4.06 1.24 34.03
N LEU A 316 -3.02 1.95 33.61
CA LEU A 316 -1.87 2.30 34.44
C LEU A 316 -1.70 3.82 34.45
N ALA A 317 -1.37 4.41 35.59
CA ALA A 317 -1.10 5.83 35.73
C ALA A 317 0.37 6.05 36.11
N THR A 318 1.04 6.96 35.42
CA THR A 318 2.39 7.40 35.80
C THR A 318 2.29 8.56 36.79
N SER A 319 3.42 8.97 37.37
CA SER A 319 3.54 10.24 38.09
C SER A 319 4.13 11.38 37.24
N LEU A 320 4.54 11.08 35.99
CA LEU A 320 5.17 12.05 35.11
C LEU A 320 4.15 13.08 34.62
N ASN A 321 4.34 14.34 35.00
CA ASN A 321 3.59 15.48 34.47
C ASN A 321 4.39 16.15 33.35
N LEU A 322 3.81 16.22 32.14
CA LEU A 322 4.43 16.87 30.99
C LEU A 322 3.70 18.17 30.63
N SER A 323 4.49 19.23 30.52
CA SER A 323 4.13 20.50 29.92
C SER A 323 4.80 20.65 28.55
N SER A 324 4.50 21.73 27.83
CA SER A 324 5.22 22.08 26.60
C SER A 324 6.59 22.67 26.95
N PRO A 325 7.68 22.35 26.23
CA PRO A 325 7.73 21.39 25.11
C PRO A 325 7.77 19.93 25.58
N PHE A 326 7.32 19.00 24.74
CA PHE A 326 7.40 17.56 24.99
C PHE A 326 7.51 16.74 23.70
N THR A 327 7.98 15.50 23.82
CA THR A 327 7.80 14.44 22.82
C THR A 327 7.38 13.17 23.53
N VAL A 328 6.41 12.44 22.97
CA VAL A 328 5.92 11.17 23.51
C VAL A 328 5.83 10.16 22.37
N ALA A 329 6.49 9.01 22.54
CA ALA A 329 6.45 7.89 21.60
C ALA A 329 5.79 6.67 22.25
N VAL A 330 4.97 5.94 21.49
CA VAL A 330 4.31 4.71 21.95
C VAL A 330 4.24 3.68 20.83
N VAL A 331 4.61 2.43 21.16
CA VAL A 331 4.39 1.25 20.32
C VAL A 331 3.16 0.52 20.85
N PHE A 332 2.11 0.41 20.05
CA PHE A 332 0.85 -0.21 20.46
C PHE A 332 0.13 -0.89 19.31
N ASN A 333 -0.84 -1.76 19.62
CA ASN A 333 -1.82 -2.24 18.65
C ASN A 333 -3.25 -2.09 19.17
N SER A 334 -4.21 -2.53 18.36
CA SER A 334 -5.60 -2.72 18.80
C SER A 334 -6.16 -3.97 18.15
N ALA A 335 -6.76 -4.86 18.92
CA ALA A 335 -7.36 -6.11 18.45
C ALA A 335 -8.63 -5.92 17.60
N SER A 336 -9.05 -4.68 17.41
CA SER A 336 -10.24 -4.30 16.65
C SER A 336 -9.85 -3.35 15.52
N SER A 337 -10.75 -3.11 14.58
CA SER A 337 -10.57 -2.15 13.48
C SER A 337 -11.44 -0.89 13.64
N SER A 338 -12.25 -0.79 14.70
CA SER A 338 -13.20 0.30 14.93
C SER A 338 -13.49 0.51 16.41
N GLY A 339 -13.98 1.69 16.80
CA GLY A 339 -14.29 2.07 18.20
C GLY A 339 -13.42 3.23 18.72
N SER A 340 -13.88 3.91 19.77
CA SER A 340 -13.15 5.01 20.41
C SER A 340 -12.27 4.45 21.53
N ARG A 341 -10.96 4.42 21.33
CA ARG A 341 -9.97 3.88 22.26
C ARG A 341 -8.80 4.85 22.45
N ARG A 342 -7.96 4.56 23.42
CA ARG A 342 -6.75 5.35 23.72
C ARG A 342 -5.65 4.39 24.16
N ALA A 343 -4.53 4.39 23.45
CA ALA A 343 -3.36 3.62 23.87
C ALA A 343 -2.62 4.36 24.98
N LEU A 344 -2.41 5.67 24.75
CA LEU A 344 -1.82 6.60 25.69
C LEU A 344 -2.68 7.86 25.79
N GLN A 345 -2.84 8.40 26.99
CA GLN A 345 -3.62 9.60 27.22
C GLN A 345 -3.09 10.45 28.37
N GLY A 346 -3.57 11.68 28.45
CA GLY A 346 -3.26 12.61 29.52
C GLY A 346 -4.29 12.62 30.65
N SER A 347 -3.96 13.33 31.72
CA SER A 347 -4.92 13.82 32.71
C SER A 347 -5.79 14.95 32.14
N SER A 348 -5.28 15.65 31.12
CA SER A 348 -6.07 16.51 30.23
C SER A 348 -6.69 15.69 29.09
N ASN A 349 -7.61 16.28 28.33
CA ASN A 349 -8.15 15.61 27.14
C ASN A 349 -7.12 15.63 26.00
N TRP A 350 -6.15 14.72 26.10
CA TRP A 350 -5.02 14.51 25.20
C TRP A 350 -4.89 13.01 24.97
N LEU A 351 -4.69 12.55 23.72
CA LEU A 351 -4.56 11.13 23.44
C LEU A 351 -3.70 10.82 22.21
N ILE A 352 -3.02 9.68 22.26
CA ILE A 352 -2.50 8.94 21.10
C ILE A 352 -3.21 7.58 21.08
N GLY A 353 -3.77 7.19 19.92
CA GLY A 353 -4.30 5.84 19.78
C GLY A 353 -5.46 5.69 18.80
N PRO A 354 -6.12 4.52 18.82
CA PRO A 354 -7.19 4.20 17.88
C PRO A 354 -8.50 4.91 18.25
N TYR A 355 -9.07 5.69 17.36
CA TYR A 355 -10.33 6.39 17.58
C TYR A 355 -11.19 6.39 16.31
N GLN A 356 -12.36 5.76 16.40
CA GLN A 356 -13.33 5.65 15.30
C GLN A 356 -12.71 5.07 14.02
N GLY A 357 -11.91 4.00 14.16
CA GLY A 357 -11.32 3.26 13.04
C GLY A 357 -10.08 3.90 12.41
N ARG A 358 -9.45 4.85 13.11
CA ARG A 358 -8.17 5.45 12.70
C ARG A 358 -7.22 5.57 13.86
N VAL A 359 -5.92 5.55 13.61
CA VAL A 359 -4.90 5.96 14.60
C VAL A 359 -4.75 7.48 14.54
N LYS A 360 -4.94 8.16 15.67
CA LYS A 360 -5.06 9.64 15.71
C LYS A 360 -4.31 10.26 16.88
N TYR A 361 -4.13 11.57 16.78
CA TYR A 361 -3.60 12.42 17.85
C TYR A 361 -4.54 13.60 18.14
N TYR A 362 -4.97 13.71 19.39
CA TYR A 362 -5.86 14.78 19.88
C TYR A 362 -5.18 15.61 20.95
N SER A 363 -5.29 16.93 20.83
CA SER A 363 -4.84 17.89 21.84
C SER A 363 -5.55 19.24 21.66
N ALA A 364 -5.67 20.01 22.74
CA ALA A 364 -6.29 21.35 22.75
C ALA A 364 -7.64 21.43 21.99
N GLY A 365 -8.55 20.50 22.27
CA GLY A 365 -9.93 20.58 21.77
C GLY A 365 -10.14 20.10 20.33
N SER A 366 -9.11 19.59 19.64
CA SER A 366 -9.25 19.10 18.26
C SER A 366 -8.21 18.02 17.91
N TRP A 367 -8.40 17.42 16.74
CA TRP A 367 -7.45 16.51 16.13
C TRP A 367 -6.32 17.28 15.47
N ILE A 368 -5.09 17.03 15.91
CA ILE A 368 -3.86 17.50 15.24
C ILE A 368 -3.67 16.66 13.98
N SER A 369 -4.05 15.38 14.06
CA SER A 369 -4.01 14.44 12.96
C SER A 369 -5.18 13.46 13.03
N THR A 370 -5.70 13.11 11.86
CA THR A 370 -6.59 11.96 11.69
C THR A 370 -5.85 10.68 11.28
N GLY A 371 -4.53 10.76 11.13
CA GLY A 371 -3.59 9.67 10.88
C GLY A 371 -4.06 8.67 9.83
N VAL A 372 -3.87 7.39 10.11
CA VAL A 372 -4.12 6.27 9.17
C VAL A 372 -5.34 5.44 9.58
N PRO A 373 -5.98 4.72 8.63
CA PRO A 373 -6.93 3.68 8.97
C PRO A 373 -6.35 2.67 9.97
N GLN A 374 -7.17 2.29 10.95
CA GLN A 374 -6.83 1.28 11.94
C GLN A 374 -7.00 -0.11 11.35
N VAL A 375 -5.96 -0.94 11.43
CA VAL A 375 -5.96 -2.34 11.05
C VAL A 375 -5.90 -3.16 12.34
N ALA A 376 -6.81 -4.14 12.47
CA ALA A 376 -6.84 -4.99 13.65
C ALA A 376 -5.51 -5.75 13.80
N ASN A 377 -5.01 -5.80 15.04
CA ASN A 377 -3.76 -6.44 15.47
C ASN A 377 -2.46 -5.86 14.87
N ARG A 378 -2.53 -4.87 13.97
CA ARG A 378 -1.34 -4.17 13.48
C ARG A 378 -0.73 -3.33 14.59
N TYR A 379 0.57 -3.50 14.81
CA TYR A 379 1.35 -2.62 15.66
C TYR A 379 1.69 -1.32 14.92
N TYR A 380 1.62 -0.21 15.65
CA TYR A 380 1.95 1.13 15.19
C TYR A 380 3.02 1.71 16.10
N LEU A 381 4.00 2.39 15.52
CA LEU A 381 4.83 3.36 16.22
C LEU A 381 4.20 4.74 16.04
N ALA A 382 3.75 5.37 17.12
CA ALA A 382 3.20 6.73 17.08
C ALA A 382 4.04 7.67 17.93
N ILE A 383 4.40 8.82 17.39
CA ILE A 383 5.17 9.86 18.09
C ILE A 383 4.40 11.17 18.00
N ALA A 384 4.01 11.75 19.13
CA ALA A 384 3.45 13.10 19.21
C ALA A 384 4.46 14.04 19.85
N SER A 385 4.62 15.24 19.29
CA SER A 385 5.48 16.28 19.85
C SER A 385 4.75 17.61 19.90
N ASN A 386 5.13 18.44 20.85
CA ASN A 386 4.78 19.85 20.93
C ASN A 386 6.05 20.64 21.27
N SER A 387 6.48 21.53 20.38
CA SER A 387 7.70 22.34 20.57
C SER A 387 7.47 23.64 21.35
N GLY A 388 6.22 23.94 21.71
CA GLY A 388 5.79 25.24 22.21
C GLY A 388 5.32 26.19 21.11
N SER A 389 5.62 25.90 19.84
CA SER A 389 5.13 26.66 18.69
C SER A 389 4.31 25.82 17.73
N GLU A 390 4.56 24.51 17.69
CA GLU A 390 3.87 23.57 16.81
C GLU A 390 3.68 22.20 17.46
N SER A 391 2.54 21.57 17.16
CA SER A 391 2.30 20.16 17.41
C SER A 391 2.52 19.34 16.14
N THR A 392 3.02 18.12 16.32
CA THR A 392 3.33 17.21 15.22
C THR A 392 2.99 15.77 15.60
N PHE A 393 2.66 14.95 14.61
CA PHE A 393 2.33 13.55 14.79
C PHE A 393 2.90 12.67 13.70
N TRP A 394 3.75 11.72 14.08
CA TRP A 394 4.31 10.72 13.19
C TRP A 394 3.73 9.34 13.47
N ILE A 395 3.49 8.59 12.41
CA ILE A 395 3.13 7.17 12.48
C ILE A 395 4.10 6.42 11.57
N ASP A 396 4.76 5.40 12.12
CA ASP A 396 5.70 4.53 11.40
C ASP A 396 6.78 5.32 10.63
N GLY A 397 7.23 6.43 11.22
CA GLY A 397 8.24 7.33 10.67
C GLY A 397 7.70 8.47 9.78
N PHE A 398 6.46 8.37 9.27
CA PHE A 398 5.88 9.39 8.39
C PHE A 398 5.09 10.46 9.16
N ASP A 399 5.19 11.71 8.71
CA ASP A 399 4.48 12.86 9.30
C ASP A 399 3.02 12.91 8.83
N TYR A 400 2.09 12.72 9.75
CA TYR A 400 0.65 12.80 9.51
C TYR A 400 0.03 14.08 10.10
N THR A 401 0.81 15.10 10.41
CA THR A 401 0.32 16.36 10.99
C THR A 401 -0.62 17.07 10.01
N THR A 402 -1.82 17.45 10.50
CA THR A 402 -2.82 18.20 9.71
C THR A 402 -3.14 19.57 10.31
N ASP A 403 -3.00 19.74 11.62
CA ASP A 403 -3.16 21.03 12.33
C ASP A 403 -2.07 21.17 13.39
N SER A 404 -0.98 21.86 13.04
CA SER A 404 0.16 22.07 13.93
C SER A 404 -0.08 23.16 14.98
N THR A 405 -1.17 23.94 14.88
CA THR A 405 -1.37 25.13 15.73
C THR A 405 -1.93 24.82 17.12
N ARG A 406 -2.29 23.57 17.39
CA ARG A 406 -2.88 23.13 18.66
C ARG A 406 -1.80 22.78 19.67
N LEU A 407 -1.63 23.59 20.70
CA LEU A 407 -0.49 23.49 21.63
C LEU A 407 -0.84 22.94 23.03
N GLY A 408 -1.87 22.10 23.14
CA GLY A 408 -2.25 21.50 24.42
C GLY A 408 -1.22 20.49 24.93
N THR A 409 -1.19 20.27 26.23
CA THR A 409 -0.28 19.36 26.92
C THR A 409 -1.04 18.20 27.57
N PRO A 410 -0.43 17.01 27.71
CA PRO A 410 -1.09 15.86 28.33
C PRO A 410 -1.33 16.03 29.83
N GLY A 411 -0.50 16.80 30.54
CA GLY A 411 -0.46 16.75 31.99
C GLY A 411 0.17 15.43 32.44
N THR A 412 -0.45 14.72 33.38
CA THR A 412 0.02 13.40 33.81
C THR A 412 -0.21 12.36 32.72
N LEU A 413 0.77 11.50 32.44
CA LEU A 413 0.61 10.43 31.45
C LEU A 413 -0.08 9.18 32.02
N HIS A 414 -0.96 8.61 31.22
CA HIS A 414 -1.83 7.48 31.54
C HIS A 414 -1.91 6.50 30.37
N LEU A 415 -2.01 5.21 30.67
CA LEU A 415 -2.22 4.14 29.71
C LEU A 415 -3.62 3.52 29.87
N GLY A 416 -4.20 3.04 28.78
CA GLY A 416 -5.50 2.37 28.80
C GLY A 416 -6.61 3.25 29.38
N ALA A 417 -7.37 2.73 30.34
CA ALA A 417 -8.56 3.36 30.91
C ALA A 417 -8.31 4.31 32.11
N SER A 418 -7.07 4.69 32.43
CA SER A 418 -6.74 5.40 33.68
C SER A 418 -6.76 6.94 33.61
N GLY A 419 -6.80 7.54 32.41
CA GLY A 419 -6.67 9.00 32.22
C GLY A 419 -8.00 9.75 32.08
N HIS A 420 -7.98 10.87 31.34
CA HIS A 420 -9.14 11.75 31.19
C HIS A 420 -10.42 11.06 30.69
N GLN A 421 -10.32 10.09 29.77
CA GLN A 421 -11.47 9.34 29.27
C GLN A 421 -11.34 7.87 29.63
N THR A 422 -11.99 7.47 30.73
CA THR A 422 -11.93 6.10 31.27
C THR A 422 -12.82 5.10 30.52
N SER A 423 -13.74 5.57 29.68
CA SER A 423 -14.61 4.74 28.83
C SER A 423 -14.04 4.43 27.43
N ASN A 424 -12.98 5.13 27.03
CA ASN A 424 -12.28 4.88 25.75
C ASN A 424 -11.14 3.87 25.96
N THR A 425 -11.48 2.71 26.49
CA THR A 425 -10.54 1.65 26.89
C THR A 425 -9.79 1.09 25.69
N LEU A 426 -8.50 0.75 25.86
CA LEU A 426 -7.76 0.03 24.83
C LEU A 426 -8.21 -1.43 24.83
N ASN A 427 -8.33 -2.01 23.63
CA ASN A 427 -8.43 -3.45 23.42
C ASN A 427 -7.16 -3.88 22.68
N GLY A 428 -6.07 -4.13 23.39
CA GLY A 428 -4.80 -4.34 22.70
C GLY A 428 -3.60 -4.14 23.59
N HIS A 429 -2.46 -4.16 22.91
CA HIS A 429 -1.15 -4.23 23.51
C HIS A 429 -0.46 -2.87 23.48
N VAL A 430 0.25 -2.54 24.55
CA VAL A 430 1.29 -1.49 24.56
C VAL A 430 2.62 -2.19 24.83
N ALA A 431 3.59 -1.98 23.96
CA ALA A 431 4.88 -2.66 23.99
C ALA A 431 5.99 -1.78 24.59
N GLU A 432 6.01 -0.49 24.24
CA GLU A 432 7.04 0.41 24.73
C GLU A 432 6.56 1.87 24.68
N VAL A 433 6.94 2.67 25.69
CA VAL A 433 6.61 4.09 25.80
C VAL A 433 7.85 4.90 26.15
N PHE A 434 8.05 6.00 25.44
CA PHE A 434 9.04 7.02 25.77
C PHE A 434 8.37 8.37 25.96
N ALA A 435 8.84 9.14 26.93
CA ALA A 435 8.47 10.55 27.04
C ALA A 435 9.67 11.44 27.35
N PHE A 436 9.68 12.61 26.72
CA PHE A 436 10.72 13.62 26.82
C PHE A 436 10.10 14.95 27.22
N ASP A 437 10.77 15.73 28.08
CA ASP A 437 10.40 17.11 28.41
C ASP A 437 10.97 18.13 27.41
N ALA A 438 11.12 17.71 26.16
CA ALA A 438 11.57 18.53 25.04
C ALA A 438 11.00 18.01 23.72
N ALA A 439 10.95 18.89 22.71
CA ALA A 439 10.87 18.45 21.33
C ALA A 439 12.25 17.91 20.93
N ILE A 440 12.34 16.59 20.67
CA ILE A 440 13.60 15.96 20.27
C ILE A 440 13.97 16.31 18.82
N SER A 441 15.26 16.28 18.49
CA SER A 441 15.74 16.55 17.13
C SER A 441 15.22 15.52 16.12
N ALA A 442 15.20 15.88 14.83
CA ALA A 442 14.83 14.96 13.75
C ALA A 442 15.74 13.72 13.70
N GLU A 443 17.03 13.89 13.98
CA GLU A 443 18.00 12.80 14.09
C GLU A 443 17.64 11.85 15.25
N ASN A 444 17.40 12.39 16.46
CA ASN A 444 17.02 11.58 17.62
C ASN A 444 15.68 10.87 17.40
N ARG A 445 14.71 11.52 16.77
CA ARG A 445 13.43 10.89 16.40
C ARG A 445 13.64 9.75 15.41
N THR A 446 14.51 9.94 14.42
CA THR A 446 14.87 8.90 13.44
C THR A 446 15.52 7.71 14.13
N ASN A 447 16.50 7.95 15.00
CA ASN A 447 17.21 6.89 15.71
C ASN A 447 16.30 6.12 16.67
N LEU A 448 15.44 6.82 17.41
CA LEU A 448 14.43 6.19 18.26
C LEU A 448 13.46 5.34 17.43
N SER A 449 13.02 5.85 16.28
CA SER A 449 12.08 5.13 15.42
C SER A 449 12.71 3.88 14.82
N LYS A 450 13.97 3.95 14.35
CA LYS A 450 14.73 2.79 13.85
C LYS A 450 14.91 1.73 14.94
N TYR A 451 15.31 2.14 16.14
CA TYR A 451 15.39 1.23 17.30
C TYR A 451 14.07 0.51 17.58
N LEU A 452 12.96 1.26 17.65
CA LEU A 452 11.65 0.68 17.93
C LEU A 452 11.17 -0.22 16.78
N ALA A 453 11.43 0.18 15.54
CA ALA A 453 11.07 -0.61 14.37
C ALA A 453 11.85 -1.92 14.30
N GLU A 454 13.16 -1.90 14.53
CA GLU A 454 14.00 -3.11 14.58
C GLU A 454 13.60 -4.01 15.76
N LYS A 455 13.44 -3.44 16.95
CA LYS A 455 13.10 -4.20 18.16
C LYS A 455 11.76 -4.91 18.02
N TRP A 456 10.75 -4.21 17.51
CA TRP A 456 9.37 -4.70 17.44
C TRP A 456 8.96 -5.13 16.03
N ASP A 457 9.90 -5.26 15.10
CA ASP A 457 9.63 -5.63 13.70
C ASP A 457 8.53 -4.77 13.06
N LEU A 458 8.59 -3.44 13.23
CA LEU A 458 7.56 -2.51 12.75
C LEU A 458 7.89 -1.99 11.35
N ALA A 459 6.87 -1.49 10.67
CA ALA A 459 7.12 -0.67 9.49
C ALA A 459 7.83 0.62 9.91
N TYR A 460 8.79 1.03 9.09
CA TYR A 460 9.44 2.32 9.20
C TYR A 460 9.63 2.90 7.81
N ALA A 461 8.78 3.86 7.48
CA ALA A 461 8.65 4.44 6.16
C ALA A 461 8.56 5.98 6.27
N PRO A 462 9.67 6.68 6.57
CA PRO A 462 9.66 8.14 6.68
C PRO A 462 9.40 8.85 5.35
N THR A 463 9.61 8.15 4.23
CA THR A 463 9.36 8.61 2.86
C THR A 463 8.48 7.60 2.10
N PRO A 464 7.20 7.48 2.48
CA PRO A 464 6.28 6.54 1.86
C PRO A 464 5.95 6.98 0.44
N TYR A 465 6.03 6.03 -0.49
CA TYR A 465 5.60 6.18 -1.87
C TYR A 465 4.14 5.74 -2.06
N ALA A 466 3.71 4.67 -1.39
CA ALA A 466 2.33 4.19 -1.47
C ALA A 466 1.92 3.38 -0.24
N SER A 467 0.61 3.35 0.04
CA SER A 467 0.03 2.52 1.11
C SER A 467 -1.43 2.19 0.79
N GLY A 468 -1.83 0.96 1.09
CA GLY A 468 -3.13 0.43 0.67
C GLY A 468 -3.30 0.53 -0.85
N SER A 469 -4.32 1.24 -1.30
CA SER A 469 -4.61 1.40 -2.74
C SER A 469 -4.21 2.79 -3.29
N ALA A 470 -3.43 3.57 -2.55
CA ALA A 470 -3.15 4.97 -2.88
C ALA A 470 -1.65 5.27 -2.93
N SER A 471 -1.26 6.10 -3.89
CA SER A 471 0.09 6.66 -3.99
C SER A 471 0.18 8.03 -3.32
N THR A 472 1.28 8.30 -2.61
CA THR A 472 1.60 9.64 -2.11
C THR A 472 2.05 10.54 -3.25
N THR A 473 2.11 11.86 -3.02
CA THR A 473 2.67 12.81 -4.00
C THR A 473 4.11 12.44 -4.36
N ALA A 474 4.91 12.03 -3.38
CA ALA A 474 6.29 11.60 -3.60
C ALA A 474 6.35 10.31 -4.45
N GLY A 475 5.49 9.33 -4.16
CA GLY A 475 5.41 8.10 -4.95
C GLY A 475 4.94 8.31 -6.38
N LYS A 476 3.96 9.21 -6.60
CA LYS A 476 3.55 9.63 -7.94
C LYS A 476 4.72 10.23 -8.71
N ALA A 477 5.40 11.21 -8.12
CA ALA A 477 6.55 11.84 -8.75
C ALA A 477 7.65 10.81 -9.06
N TYR A 478 7.91 9.88 -8.13
CA TYR A 478 8.87 8.80 -8.32
C TYR A 478 8.54 7.94 -9.55
N LEU A 479 7.32 7.38 -9.64
CA LEU A 479 6.91 6.55 -10.78
C LEU A 479 6.96 7.32 -12.11
N LEU A 480 6.50 8.57 -12.13
CA LEU A 480 6.52 9.41 -13.33
C LEU A 480 7.95 9.70 -13.79
N ASN A 481 8.86 10.02 -12.87
CA ASN A 481 10.27 10.26 -13.19
C ASN A 481 10.93 9.03 -13.83
N ARG A 482 10.60 7.81 -13.36
CA ARG A 482 11.10 6.56 -13.98
C ARG A 482 10.67 6.37 -15.43
N MET A 483 9.58 7.03 -15.84
CA MET A 483 9.08 7.02 -17.22
C MET A 483 9.42 8.31 -18.00
N ASN A 484 10.23 9.21 -17.43
CA ASN A 484 10.49 10.55 -17.96
C ASN A 484 9.22 11.40 -18.17
N LEU A 485 8.30 11.36 -17.21
CA LEU A 485 7.01 12.04 -17.22
C LEU A 485 6.87 12.99 -16.03
N ARG A 486 5.95 13.94 -16.16
CA ARG A 486 5.41 14.73 -15.04
C ARG A 486 3.91 14.84 -15.13
N GLU A 487 3.27 15.17 -14.02
CA GLU A 487 1.85 15.53 -14.02
C GLU A 487 1.64 16.79 -14.87
N ALA A 488 0.59 16.77 -15.69
CA ALA A 488 0.17 17.91 -16.49
C ALA A 488 -0.39 19.00 -15.57
N SER A 489 0.01 20.24 -15.79
CA SER A 489 -0.56 21.38 -15.07
C SER A 489 -2.04 21.58 -15.43
N ALA A 490 -2.80 22.24 -14.55
CA ALA A 490 -4.20 22.57 -14.82
C ALA A 490 -4.38 23.35 -16.13
N ALA A 491 -3.43 24.24 -16.47
CA ALA A 491 -3.45 24.99 -17.73
C ALA A 491 -3.25 24.08 -18.97
N GLU A 492 -2.35 23.10 -18.89
CA GLU A 492 -2.13 22.12 -19.95
C GLU A 492 -3.36 21.23 -20.15
N VAL A 493 -4.00 20.78 -19.06
CA VAL A 493 -5.23 20.00 -19.12
C VAL A 493 -6.39 20.82 -19.69
N THR A 494 -6.57 22.08 -19.27
CA THR A 494 -7.60 22.96 -19.83
C THR A 494 -7.39 23.19 -21.31
N ARG A 495 -6.15 23.50 -21.73
CA ARG A 495 -5.79 23.61 -23.15
C ARG A 495 -6.14 22.33 -23.92
N ALA A 496 -5.84 21.17 -23.35
CA ALA A 496 -6.13 19.90 -23.99
C ALA A 496 -7.61 19.57 -24.09
N LYS A 497 -8.43 20.01 -23.12
CA LYS A 497 -9.89 19.85 -23.14
C LYS A 497 -10.57 20.79 -24.13
N GLU A 498 -10.20 22.07 -24.14
CA GLU A 498 -10.78 23.10 -25.01
C GLU A 498 -10.32 22.98 -26.46
N ALA A 499 -9.13 22.39 -26.67
CA ALA A 499 -8.61 22.08 -28.00
C ALA A 499 -8.61 23.31 -28.93
N SER A 500 -9.42 23.30 -29.98
CA SER A 500 -9.48 24.34 -31.03
C SER A 500 -10.56 25.38 -30.75
N THR A 501 -11.36 25.21 -29.69
CA THR A 501 -12.44 26.11 -29.28
C THR A 501 -12.20 26.63 -27.86
N PRO A 502 -11.35 27.66 -27.68
CA PRO A 502 -11.07 28.23 -26.37
C PRO A 502 -12.35 28.58 -25.59
N GLY A 503 -12.40 28.19 -24.31
CA GLY A 503 -13.55 28.36 -23.42
C GLY A 503 -14.71 27.39 -23.61
N ILE A 504 -14.65 26.48 -24.59
CA ILE A 504 -15.69 25.46 -24.84
C ILE A 504 -15.06 24.08 -24.88
N ILE A 505 -15.61 23.15 -24.10
CA ILE A 505 -15.19 21.74 -24.10
C ILE A 505 -16.15 20.94 -24.97
N ASN A 506 -15.70 20.56 -26.16
CA ASN A 506 -16.46 19.67 -27.03
C ASN A 506 -16.46 18.24 -26.48
N GLN A 507 -17.62 17.57 -26.53
CA GLN A 507 -17.79 16.20 -26.06
C GLN A 507 -18.53 15.36 -27.09
N PHE A 508 -17.77 14.62 -27.88
CA PHE A 508 -18.25 13.63 -28.83
C PHE A 508 -18.17 12.23 -28.22
N THR A 509 -18.99 11.31 -28.73
CA THR A 509 -18.84 9.89 -28.44
C THR A 509 -17.59 9.38 -29.15
N PRO A 510 -16.64 8.74 -28.46
CA PRO A 510 -15.45 8.19 -29.10
C PRO A 510 -15.83 7.10 -30.10
N SER A 511 -15.16 7.08 -31.24
CA SER A 511 -15.30 6.01 -32.24
C SER A 511 -14.67 4.69 -31.80
N PHE A 512 -13.73 4.75 -30.83
CA PHE A 512 -13.02 3.61 -30.27
C PHE A 512 -12.55 3.91 -28.85
N GLN A 513 -12.71 2.92 -27.95
CA GLN A 513 -12.24 2.96 -26.57
C GLN A 513 -11.18 1.87 -26.33
N VAL A 514 -10.09 2.28 -25.68
CA VAL A 514 -8.90 1.50 -25.31
C VAL A 514 -8.92 1.21 -23.80
N GLY A 515 -8.32 0.10 -23.37
CA GLY A 515 -8.36 -0.35 -21.97
C GLY A 515 -7.10 0.03 -21.17
N PRO A 516 -7.06 -0.22 -19.85
CA PRO A 516 -8.17 -0.65 -18.98
C PRO A 516 -9.20 0.48 -18.78
N ASP A 517 -10.44 0.10 -18.45
CA ASP A 517 -11.60 0.99 -18.18
C ASP A 517 -12.25 1.73 -19.36
N GLU A 518 -12.07 1.26 -20.60
CA GLU A 518 -12.72 1.84 -21.80
C GLU A 518 -12.57 3.36 -21.94
N ARG A 519 -11.34 3.82 -21.89
CA ARG A 519 -11.04 5.23 -22.10
C ARG A 519 -10.79 5.49 -23.58
N PRO A 520 -11.05 6.68 -24.11
CA PRO A 520 -11.63 7.84 -23.42
C PRO A 520 -13.14 7.72 -23.21
N VAL A 521 -13.69 8.43 -22.21
CA VAL A 521 -15.15 8.44 -21.92
C VAL A 521 -15.92 9.34 -22.90
N LYS A 522 -15.39 10.54 -23.13
CA LYS A 522 -15.80 11.48 -24.18
C LYS A 522 -14.56 12.03 -24.84
N VAL A 523 -14.68 12.47 -26.08
CA VAL A 523 -13.55 13.07 -26.79
C VAL A 523 -13.89 14.44 -27.36
N ASN A 524 -12.91 15.31 -27.42
CA ASN A 524 -12.98 16.48 -28.29
C ASN A 524 -12.45 16.13 -29.70
N GLU A 525 -12.32 17.14 -30.56
CA GLU A 525 -11.88 16.99 -31.95
C GLU A 525 -10.46 16.42 -32.11
N HIS A 526 -9.61 16.50 -31.09
CA HIS A 526 -8.27 15.92 -31.09
C HIS A 526 -8.22 14.52 -30.45
N GLY A 527 -9.37 13.98 -30.03
CA GLY A 527 -9.45 12.67 -29.42
C GLY A 527 -9.05 12.63 -27.94
N PHE A 528 -8.83 13.78 -27.29
CA PHE A 528 -8.47 13.91 -25.87
C PHE A 528 -9.66 13.57 -24.96
N ASP A 529 -9.42 12.88 -23.85
CA ASP A 529 -10.50 12.50 -22.92
C ASP A 529 -11.04 13.72 -22.17
N THR A 530 -12.25 14.13 -22.53
CA THR A 530 -12.97 15.24 -21.89
C THR A 530 -14.04 14.77 -20.90
N GLY A 531 -14.29 13.46 -20.81
CA GLY A 531 -15.38 12.88 -20.03
C GLY A 531 -14.95 12.21 -18.73
N ALA A 532 -13.67 11.85 -18.59
CA ALA A 532 -13.16 11.23 -17.39
C ALA A 532 -13.26 12.17 -16.16
N THR A 533 -13.78 11.64 -15.06
CA THR A 533 -14.01 12.36 -13.80
C THR A 533 -12.99 12.02 -12.71
N SER A 534 -12.05 11.12 -12.99
CA SER A 534 -11.01 10.69 -12.05
C SER A 534 -9.67 10.49 -12.75
N GLY A 535 -8.60 10.51 -11.96
CA GLY A 535 -7.22 10.41 -12.44
C GLY A 535 -6.61 11.76 -12.82
N PHE A 536 -5.38 11.70 -13.33
CA PHE A 536 -4.58 12.87 -13.73
C PHE A 536 -3.91 12.63 -15.07
N TRP A 537 -3.62 13.69 -15.81
CA TRP A 537 -2.94 13.59 -17.09
C TRP A 537 -1.45 13.82 -16.92
N VAL A 538 -0.67 13.29 -17.85
CA VAL A 538 0.78 13.41 -17.82
C VAL A 538 1.31 13.96 -19.13
N VAL A 539 2.45 14.62 -19.04
CA VAL A 539 3.21 15.10 -20.19
C VAL A 539 4.65 14.59 -20.06
N PRO A 540 5.38 14.41 -21.17
CA PRO A 540 6.80 14.14 -21.12
C PRO A 540 7.56 15.28 -20.44
N VAL A 541 8.60 14.96 -19.66
CA VAL A 541 9.57 15.96 -19.24
C VAL A 541 10.40 16.31 -20.47
N SER A 542 10.25 17.55 -20.97
CA SER A 542 11.09 18.09 -22.04
C SER A 542 12.55 18.04 -21.60
N GLN A 543 13.42 17.41 -22.41
CA GLN A 543 14.87 17.51 -22.22
C GLN A 543 15.36 18.94 -22.42
#